data_AF-S5AJB0-F1
#
_entry.id   AF-S5AJB0-F1
#
_cell.length_a   1.000
_cell.length_b   1.000
_cell.length_c   1.000
_cell.angle_alpha   90.00
_cell.angle_beta   90.00
_cell.angle_gamma   90.00
#
_symmetry.space_group_name_H-M   'P 1'
#
loop_
_entity.id
_entity.type
_entity.pdbx_description
1 polymer ?
#
loop_
_entity_poly.entity_id
_entity_poly.type
_entity_poly.pdbx_seq_one_letter_code
_entity_poly.pdbx_strand_id
1 'polypeptide(L)'
;MFYLITVTVLWAFSFSLIGEFLAGSVDSYFAVLTRIVLATLVFLPFLKPALLNLKQKAILASLGAVQLGLMYIFFYHAFLFLSVPEVLLFTIFTPLYVAILNDALFKRFTPFYLLCALIATTGAAIIRFNGISDNYWFGFAVVQGANLSFALGQVGYKKLTSTFKTQVPYHNVFAWFYLGALAIALPAFFIFGNTSQLPQNAQQWGILLWLGIVASGLGYYFWNQGALKVSGGTLAIMNNALIPAGLVVNLLLWQKDTDFSRLFLGGAIIAIALWMSHQYSKKQKQL
;
A
#
# COMPACT_ATOMS: atom_id res chain seq x y z
N MET A 1 -15.91 -4.71 0.14
CA MET A 1 -14.85 -4.58 1.18
C MET A 1 -14.03 -5.85 1.37
N PHE A 2 -14.59 -7.05 1.13
CA PHE A 2 -13.90 -8.35 1.31
C PHE A 2 -12.44 -8.40 0.82
N TYR A 3 -12.15 -7.95 -0.41
CA TYR A 3 -10.77 -7.92 -0.92
C TYR A 3 -9.83 -7.08 -0.04
N LEU A 4 -10.25 -5.88 0.36
CA LEU A 4 -9.41 -4.98 1.17
C LEU A 4 -9.10 -5.61 2.53
N ILE A 5 -10.11 -6.19 3.20
CA ILE A 5 -9.93 -6.86 4.49
C ILE A 5 -8.97 -8.06 4.35
N THR A 6 -9.19 -8.90 3.34
CA THR A 6 -8.35 -10.09 3.10
C THR A 6 -6.90 -9.68 2.85
N VAL A 7 -6.67 -8.66 2.03
CA VAL A 7 -5.32 -8.16 1.75
C VAL A 7 -4.72 -7.49 2.97
N THR A 8 -5.49 -6.76 3.79
CA THR A 8 -5.01 -6.17 5.05
C THR A 8 -4.48 -7.25 6.00
N VAL A 9 -5.21 -8.36 6.16
CA VAL A 9 -4.76 -9.49 7.00
C VAL A 9 -3.50 -10.13 6.41
N LEU A 10 -3.50 -10.39 5.10
CA LEU A 10 -2.34 -10.95 4.39
C LEU A 10 -1.08 -10.07 4.56
N TRP A 11 -1.23 -8.76 4.40
CA TRP A 11 -0.15 -7.80 4.59
C TRP A 11 0.28 -7.67 6.06
N ALA A 12 -0.61 -7.90 7.03
CA ALA A 12 -0.23 -7.90 8.45
C ALA A 12 0.78 -9.02 8.76
N PHE A 13 0.55 -10.24 8.27
CA PHE A 13 1.53 -11.33 8.31
C PHE A 13 2.82 -10.98 7.59
N SER A 14 2.70 -10.43 6.39
CA SER A 14 3.86 -10.06 5.56
C SER A 14 4.74 -9.00 6.23
N PHE A 15 4.14 -7.98 6.82
CA PHE A 15 4.84 -6.94 7.59
C PHE A 15 5.58 -7.54 8.79
N SER A 16 4.93 -8.45 9.51
CA SER A 16 5.51 -9.14 10.66
C SER A 16 6.74 -9.98 10.27
N LEU A 17 6.64 -10.76 9.18
CA LEU A 17 7.75 -11.56 8.65
C LEU A 17 8.91 -10.72 8.13
N ILE A 18 8.63 -9.57 7.50
CA ILE A 18 9.68 -8.63 7.06
C ILE A 18 10.45 -8.13 8.27
N GLY A 19 9.76 -7.69 9.31
CA GLY A 19 10.39 -7.15 10.52
C GLY A 19 11.25 -8.18 11.25
N GLU A 20 10.82 -9.44 11.29
CA GLU A 20 11.52 -10.49 12.05
C GLU A 20 12.72 -11.08 11.30
N PHE A 21 12.61 -11.28 9.97
CA PHE A 21 13.58 -12.09 9.23
C PHE A 21 14.39 -11.34 8.16
N LEU A 22 13.90 -10.20 7.70
CA LEU A 22 14.53 -9.45 6.60
C LEU A 22 15.10 -8.10 7.05
N ALA A 23 14.40 -7.38 7.92
CA ALA A 23 14.81 -6.05 8.35
C ALA A 23 16.23 -6.08 8.97
N GLY A 24 17.10 -5.18 8.50
CA GLY A 24 18.50 -5.10 8.92
C GLY A 24 19.43 -6.21 8.42
N SER A 25 18.89 -7.27 7.81
CA SER A 25 19.67 -8.43 7.34
C SER A 25 19.70 -8.58 5.82
N VAL A 26 18.61 -8.18 5.14
CA VAL A 26 18.49 -8.24 3.68
C VAL A 26 18.27 -6.83 3.14
N ASP A 27 18.99 -6.49 2.08
CA ASP A 27 18.89 -5.20 1.39
C ASP A 27 17.44 -4.93 0.95
N SER A 28 16.93 -3.74 1.31
CA SER A 28 15.53 -3.40 1.07
C SER A 28 15.22 -3.21 -0.41
N TYR A 29 16.16 -2.69 -1.20
CA TYR A 29 15.98 -2.54 -2.65
C TYR A 29 15.98 -3.90 -3.34
N PHE A 30 16.84 -4.83 -2.91
CA PHE A 30 16.85 -6.21 -3.39
C PHE A 30 15.55 -6.93 -3.06
N ALA A 31 15.06 -6.79 -1.83
CA ALA A 31 13.79 -7.38 -1.41
C ALA A 31 12.62 -6.85 -2.26
N VAL A 32 12.57 -5.53 -2.52
CA VAL A 32 11.57 -4.91 -3.42
C VAL A 32 11.70 -5.43 -4.84
N LEU A 33 12.90 -5.43 -5.41
CA LEU A 33 13.16 -5.92 -6.77
C LEU A 33 12.70 -7.37 -6.92
N THR A 34 13.11 -8.25 -6.00
CA THR A 34 12.73 -9.67 -6.00
C THR A 34 11.22 -9.82 -5.96
N ARG A 35 10.54 -9.08 -5.08
CA ARG A 35 9.08 -9.10 -4.96
C ARG A 35 8.38 -8.66 -6.25
N ILE A 36 8.88 -7.61 -6.90
CA ILE A 36 8.30 -7.08 -8.15
C ILE A 36 8.59 -8.02 -9.33
N VAL A 37 9.78 -8.62 -9.42
CA VAL A 37 10.10 -9.64 -10.43
C VAL A 37 9.15 -10.83 -10.29
N LEU A 38 9.02 -11.38 -9.08
CA LEU A 38 8.11 -12.51 -8.83
C LEU A 38 6.65 -12.15 -9.14
N ALA A 39 6.18 -10.97 -8.71
CA ALA A 39 4.83 -10.50 -9.04
C ALA A 39 4.63 -10.32 -10.55
N THR A 40 5.64 -9.84 -11.28
CA THR A 40 5.63 -9.76 -12.74
C THR A 40 5.48 -11.15 -13.34
N LEU A 41 6.28 -12.13 -12.89
CA LEU A 41 6.23 -13.51 -13.38
C LEU A 41 4.90 -14.20 -13.11
N VAL A 42 4.20 -13.86 -12.01
CA VAL A 42 2.84 -14.39 -11.74
C VAL A 42 1.84 -13.92 -12.79
N PHE A 43 1.91 -12.65 -13.24
CA PHE A 43 0.90 -12.09 -14.15
C PHE A 43 1.28 -12.14 -15.63
N LEU A 44 2.56 -12.29 -15.96
CA LEU A 44 3.05 -12.31 -17.33
C LEU A 44 2.41 -13.41 -18.19
N PRO A 45 2.22 -14.66 -17.72
CA PRO A 45 1.57 -15.72 -18.51
C PRO A 45 0.12 -15.42 -18.89
N PHE A 46 -0.56 -14.55 -18.13
CA PHE A 46 -1.95 -14.17 -18.38
C PHE A 46 -2.07 -12.94 -19.29
N LEU A 47 -0.95 -12.26 -19.59
CA LEU A 47 -0.98 -10.99 -20.31
C LEU A 47 -1.55 -11.15 -21.72
N LYS A 48 -2.61 -10.38 -22.02
CA LYS A 48 -3.19 -10.26 -23.36
C LYS A 48 -3.05 -8.82 -23.85
N PRO A 49 -1.94 -8.46 -24.53
CA PRO A 49 -1.65 -7.08 -24.92
C PRO A 49 -2.71 -6.45 -25.84
N ALA A 50 -3.44 -7.25 -26.62
CA ALA A 50 -4.48 -6.75 -27.52
C ALA A 50 -5.70 -6.16 -26.80
N LEU A 51 -5.89 -6.43 -25.49
CA LEU A 51 -7.04 -5.93 -24.73
C LEU A 51 -6.97 -4.44 -24.39
N LEU A 52 -5.79 -3.82 -24.49
CA LEU A 52 -5.58 -2.40 -24.20
C LEU A 52 -4.95 -1.69 -25.40
N ASN A 53 -5.35 -0.43 -25.63
CA ASN A 53 -4.62 0.45 -26.53
C ASN A 53 -3.29 0.92 -25.89
N LEU A 54 -2.38 1.48 -26.70
CA LEU A 54 -1.06 1.91 -26.24
C LEU A 54 -1.13 2.93 -25.10
N LYS A 55 -2.08 3.87 -25.16
CA LYS A 55 -2.29 4.87 -24.10
C LYS A 55 -2.69 4.21 -22.78
N GLN A 56 -3.59 3.23 -22.79
CA GLN A 56 -4.00 2.50 -21.59
C GLN A 56 -2.86 1.65 -21.01
N LYS A 57 -2.04 1.02 -21.86
CA LYS A 57 -0.84 0.29 -21.43
C LYS A 57 0.15 1.22 -20.74
N ALA A 58 0.46 2.36 -21.37
CA ALA A 58 1.37 3.36 -20.83
C ALA A 58 0.89 3.90 -19.48
N ILE A 59 -0.39 4.30 -19.38
CA ILE A 59 -0.95 4.78 -18.10
C ILE A 59 -0.89 3.67 -17.05
N LEU A 60 -1.27 2.42 -17.39
CA LEU A 60 -1.25 1.33 -16.43
C LEU A 60 0.17 1.02 -15.92
N ALA A 61 1.16 1.05 -16.81
CA ALA A 61 2.57 0.92 -16.44
C ALA A 61 3.04 2.10 -15.58
N SER A 62 2.72 3.35 -15.95
CA SER A 62 3.04 4.52 -15.13
C SER A 62 2.43 4.44 -13.73
N LEU A 63 1.20 3.94 -13.61
CA LEU A 63 0.56 3.75 -12.31
C LEU A 63 1.32 2.75 -11.43
N GLY A 64 1.79 1.64 -12.00
CA GLY A 64 2.61 0.68 -11.24
C GLY A 64 4.01 1.20 -10.92
N ALA A 65 4.63 1.92 -11.86
CA ALA A 65 5.89 2.64 -11.66
C ALA A 65 5.81 3.60 -10.48
N VAL A 66 4.72 4.36 -10.36
CA VAL A 66 4.50 5.29 -9.25
C VAL A 66 4.11 4.55 -7.97
N GLN A 67 3.08 3.68 -8.01
CA GLN A 67 2.49 3.07 -6.83
C GLN A 67 3.46 2.15 -6.08
N LEU A 68 4.30 1.43 -6.82
CA LEU A 68 5.25 0.47 -6.25
C LEU A 68 6.68 0.96 -6.40
N GLY A 69 7.11 1.35 -7.60
CA GLY A 69 8.48 1.77 -7.85
C GLY A 69 8.89 3.01 -7.04
N LEU A 70 8.36 4.18 -7.40
CA LEU A 70 8.70 5.45 -6.75
C LEU A 70 8.30 5.46 -5.28
N MET A 71 7.14 4.90 -4.95
CA MET A 71 6.68 4.74 -3.58
C MET A 71 7.72 4.03 -2.71
N TYR A 72 8.27 2.90 -3.16
CA TYR A 72 9.29 2.19 -2.40
C TYR A 72 10.60 2.96 -2.31
N ILE A 73 11.03 3.66 -3.36
CA ILE A 73 12.22 4.52 -3.29
C ILE A 73 12.03 5.56 -2.19
N PHE A 74 10.96 6.35 -2.23
CA PHE A 74 10.69 7.34 -1.18
C PHE A 74 10.61 6.70 0.21
N PHE A 75 9.86 5.59 0.33
CA PHE A 75 9.67 4.91 1.61
C PHE A 75 10.98 4.43 2.23
N TYR A 76 11.84 3.77 1.45
CA TYR A 76 13.11 3.25 1.97
C TYR A 76 14.17 4.34 2.16
N HIS A 77 14.17 5.35 1.29
CA HIS A 77 15.05 6.51 1.45
C HIS A 77 14.72 7.33 2.70
N ALA A 78 13.46 7.32 3.16
CA ALA A 78 13.06 7.99 4.39
C ALA A 78 13.77 7.46 5.64
N PHE A 79 14.16 6.17 5.69
CA PHE A 79 14.89 5.59 6.83
C PHE A 79 16.32 6.14 6.98
N LEU A 80 16.84 6.89 5.98
CA LEU A 80 18.10 7.62 6.14
C LEU A 80 17.95 8.89 7.01
N PHE A 81 16.72 9.37 7.17
CA PHE A 81 16.41 10.64 7.85
C PHE A 81 15.52 10.46 9.08
N LEU A 82 14.87 9.30 9.21
CA LEU A 82 13.86 9.02 10.22
C LEU A 82 14.08 7.66 10.85
N SER A 83 13.70 7.56 12.12
CA SER A 83 13.57 6.28 12.81
C SER A 83 12.40 5.46 12.24
N VAL A 84 12.41 4.15 12.52
CA VAL A 84 11.33 3.25 12.13
C VAL A 84 9.96 3.71 12.66
N PRO A 85 9.81 4.09 13.95
CA PRO A 85 8.54 4.63 14.46
C PRO A 85 8.07 5.88 13.72
N GLU A 86 8.96 6.80 13.36
CA GLU A 86 8.61 8.04 12.63
C GLU A 86 8.14 7.76 11.21
N VAL A 87 8.84 6.91 10.45
CA VAL A 87 8.41 6.52 9.09
C VAL A 87 7.00 5.90 9.15
N LEU A 88 6.78 4.97 10.09
CA LEU A 88 5.48 4.33 10.25
C LEU A 88 4.40 5.32 10.72
N LEU A 89 4.73 6.24 11.63
CA LEU A 89 3.83 7.30 12.07
C LEU A 89 3.43 8.21 10.92
N PHE A 90 4.35 8.60 10.03
CA PHE A 90 4.05 9.52 8.94
C PHE A 90 3.33 8.88 7.76
N THR A 91 3.27 7.55 7.69
CA THR A 91 2.44 6.85 6.68
C THR A 91 0.94 6.95 6.94
N ILE A 92 0.53 7.31 8.17
CA ILE A 92 -0.88 7.38 8.57
C ILE A 92 -1.69 8.41 7.79
N PHE A 93 -1.02 9.32 7.08
CA PHE A 93 -1.62 10.37 6.25
C PHE A 93 -2.08 9.88 4.87
N THR A 94 -1.70 8.68 4.45
CA THR A 94 -2.14 8.05 3.19
C THR A 94 -3.65 8.15 2.92
N PRO A 95 -4.55 7.90 3.89
CA PRO A 95 -5.99 8.08 3.70
C PRO A 95 -6.40 9.47 3.19
N LEU A 96 -5.73 10.53 3.63
CA LEU A 96 -6.06 11.90 3.21
C LEU A 96 -5.78 12.09 1.72
N TYR A 97 -4.60 11.64 1.26
CA TYR A 97 -4.25 11.68 -0.16
C TYR A 97 -5.22 10.84 -1.00
N VAL A 98 -5.59 9.65 -0.53
CA VAL A 98 -6.55 8.79 -1.23
C VAL A 98 -7.92 9.48 -1.36
N ALA A 99 -8.42 10.10 -0.30
CA ALA A 99 -9.71 10.80 -0.32
C ALA A 99 -9.68 12.00 -1.28
N ILE A 100 -8.66 12.86 -1.17
CA ILE A 100 -8.51 14.07 -1.98
C ILE A 100 -8.31 13.72 -3.47
N LEU A 101 -7.39 12.79 -3.77
CA LEU A 101 -7.11 12.40 -5.15
C LEU A 101 -8.28 11.70 -5.81
N ASN A 102 -9.04 10.89 -5.06
CA ASN A 102 -10.24 10.25 -5.58
C ASN A 102 -11.24 11.30 -6.05
N ASP A 103 -11.50 12.31 -5.24
CA ASP A 103 -12.45 13.35 -5.58
C ASP A 103 -11.96 14.23 -6.72
N ALA A 104 -10.68 14.61 -6.72
CA ALA A 104 -10.06 15.35 -7.82
C ALA A 104 -10.13 14.59 -9.16
N LEU A 105 -9.72 13.31 -9.20
CA LEU A 105 -9.71 12.50 -10.44
C LEU A 105 -11.11 12.18 -10.97
N PHE A 106 -12.11 12.11 -10.10
CA PHE A 106 -13.51 11.90 -10.47
C PHE A 106 -14.32 13.19 -10.59
N LYS A 107 -13.70 14.37 -10.40
CA LYS A 107 -14.36 15.69 -10.43
C LYS A 107 -15.56 15.77 -9.48
N ARG A 108 -15.37 15.32 -8.24
CA ARG A 108 -16.37 15.31 -7.16
C ARG A 108 -15.86 16.10 -5.97
N PHE A 109 -16.76 16.48 -5.07
CA PHE A 109 -16.41 17.07 -3.79
C PHE A 109 -17.24 16.43 -2.68
N THR A 110 -16.60 15.56 -1.91
CA THR A 110 -17.22 14.71 -0.88
C THR A 110 -16.51 14.94 0.46
N PRO A 111 -16.65 16.13 1.08
CA PRO A 111 -15.91 16.51 2.29
C PRO A 111 -16.15 15.54 3.45
N PHE A 112 -17.29 14.84 3.48
CA PHE A 112 -17.57 13.82 4.47
C PHE A 112 -16.60 12.63 4.42
N TYR A 113 -16.14 12.23 3.23
CA TYR A 113 -15.12 11.17 3.12
C TYR A 113 -13.75 11.64 3.62
N LEU A 114 -13.40 12.92 3.41
CA LEU A 114 -12.19 13.50 3.98
C LEU A 114 -12.27 13.57 5.51
N LEU A 115 -13.43 13.95 6.07
CA LEU A 115 -13.66 13.92 7.52
C LEU A 115 -13.47 12.51 8.08
N CYS A 116 -14.05 11.48 7.45
CA CYS A 116 -13.85 10.10 7.90
C CYS A 116 -12.38 9.68 7.81
N ALA A 117 -11.66 10.09 6.76
CA ALA A 117 -10.23 9.83 6.63
C ALA A 117 -9.40 10.53 7.72
N LEU A 118 -9.76 11.75 8.12
CA LEU A 118 -9.15 12.47 9.25
C LEU A 118 -9.38 11.72 10.57
N ILE A 119 -10.61 11.29 10.85
CA ILE A 119 -10.94 10.51 12.06
C ILE A 119 -10.11 9.22 12.10
N ALA A 120 -10.02 8.49 10.98
CA ALA A 120 -9.20 7.28 10.89
C ALA A 120 -7.69 7.58 11.05
N THR A 121 -7.22 8.74 10.59
CA THR A 121 -5.84 9.20 10.77
C THR A 121 -5.56 9.47 12.25
N THR A 122 -6.48 10.10 12.98
CA THR A 122 -6.38 10.28 14.44
C THR A 122 -6.33 8.95 15.18
N GLY A 123 -7.19 7.98 14.83
CA GLY A 123 -7.14 6.65 15.42
C GLY A 123 -5.79 5.94 15.19
N ALA A 124 -5.25 6.06 13.99
CA ALA A 124 -3.91 5.54 13.67
C ALA A 124 -2.78 6.27 14.43
N ALA A 125 -2.90 7.59 14.62
CA ALA A 125 -1.96 8.38 15.40
C ALA A 125 -1.94 7.91 16.87
N ILE A 126 -3.09 7.67 17.49
CA ILE A 126 -3.19 7.15 18.86
C ILE A 126 -2.41 5.84 19.01
N ILE A 127 -2.47 4.97 18.00
CA ILE A 127 -1.75 3.68 18.01
C ILE A 127 -0.24 3.90 17.83
N ARG A 128 0.18 4.76 16.90
CA ARG A 128 1.57 4.84 16.42
C ARG A 128 2.42 5.90 17.10
N PHE A 129 1.82 6.89 17.76
CA PHE A 129 2.56 8.04 18.27
C PHE A 129 3.52 7.64 19.39
N ASN A 130 4.81 7.84 19.15
CA ASN A 130 5.87 7.51 20.10
C ASN A 130 6.95 8.61 20.18
N GLY A 131 6.54 9.87 20.07
CA GLY A 131 7.45 11.00 19.94
C GLY A 131 7.94 11.22 18.50
N ILE A 132 8.54 12.38 18.26
CA ILE A 132 9.11 12.82 16.98
C ILE A 132 10.43 13.54 17.29
N SER A 133 11.48 13.31 16.50
CA SER A 133 12.76 13.99 16.61
C SER A 133 12.69 15.45 16.15
N ASP A 134 13.65 16.30 16.52
CA ASP A 134 13.60 17.74 16.18
C ASP A 134 13.79 18.01 14.67
N ASN A 135 14.57 17.19 13.97
CA ASN A 135 14.97 17.40 12.57
C ASN A 135 14.21 16.50 11.57
N TYR A 136 12.94 16.22 11.86
CA TYR A 136 12.14 15.25 11.10
C TYR A 136 11.57 15.76 9.76
N TRP A 137 11.54 17.07 9.52
CA TRP A 137 10.76 17.69 8.43
C TRP A 137 11.11 17.18 7.03
N PHE A 138 12.39 17.02 6.73
CA PHE A 138 12.81 16.52 5.41
C PHE A 138 12.36 15.06 5.23
N GLY A 139 12.62 14.21 6.21
CA GLY A 139 12.16 12.82 6.20
C GLY A 139 10.64 12.73 6.11
N PHE A 140 9.91 13.59 6.82
CA PHE A 140 8.45 13.69 6.73
C PHE A 140 7.99 13.98 5.29
N ALA A 141 8.61 14.95 4.62
CA ALA A 141 8.30 15.28 3.23
C ALA A 141 8.58 14.10 2.29
N VAL A 142 9.67 13.36 2.51
CA VAL A 142 10.00 12.14 1.76
C VAL A 142 8.92 11.07 1.96
N VAL A 143 8.45 10.83 3.19
CA VAL A 143 7.35 9.89 3.47
C VAL A 143 6.05 10.34 2.81
N GLN A 144 5.76 11.64 2.78
CA GLN A 144 4.59 12.14 2.06
C GLN A 144 4.69 11.89 0.55
N GLY A 145 5.90 11.92 -0.02
CA GLY A 145 6.16 11.47 -1.39
C GLY A 145 5.77 10.00 -1.62
N ALA A 146 6.09 9.12 -0.65
CA ALA A 146 5.67 7.72 -0.69
C ALA A 146 4.13 7.57 -0.59
N ASN A 147 3.51 8.24 0.39
CA ASN A 147 2.05 8.21 0.60
C ASN A 147 1.30 8.70 -0.63
N LEU A 148 1.74 9.81 -1.22
CA LEU A 148 1.16 10.39 -2.43
C LEU A 148 1.30 9.45 -3.62
N SER A 149 2.48 8.85 -3.80
CA SER A 149 2.74 7.87 -4.86
C SER A 149 1.82 6.65 -4.73
N PHE A 150 1.67 6.12 -3.51
CA PHE A 150 0.77 5.00 -3.25
C PHE A 150 -0.69 5.34 -3.53
N ALA A 151 -1.13 6.53 -3.10
CA ALA A 151 -2.49 7.02 -3.30
C ALA A 151 -2.81 7.27 -4.79
N LEU A 152 -1.90 7.94 -5.52
CA LEU A 152 -2.01 8.18 -6.96
C LEU A 152 -2.15 6.87 -7.74
N GLY A 153 -1.36 5.86 -7.38
CA GLY A 153 -1.44 4.53 -7.95
C GLY A 153 -2.81 3.89 -7.87
N GLN A 154 -3.32 3.71 -6.64
CA GLN A 154 -4.57 2.96 -6.41
C GLN A 154 -5.80 3.73 -6.92
N VAL A 155 -5.83 5.06 -6.75
CA VAL A 155 -6.93 5.89 -7.25
C VAL A 155 -6.84 6.06 -8.77
N GLY A 156 -5.65 6.24 -9.31
CA GLY A 156 -5.41 6.32 -10.75
C GLY A 156 -5.77 5.02 -11.46
N TYR A 157 -5.50 3.86 -10.85
CA TYR A 157 -5.95 2.55 -11.35
C TYR A 157 -7.48 2.48 -11.44
N LYS A 158 -8.17 2.93 -10.38
CA LYS A 158 -9.64 3.03 -10.37
C LYS A 158 -10.17 3.96 -11.46
N LYS A 159 -9.50 5.09 -11.71
CA LYS A 159 -9.87 6.02 -12.78
C LYS A 159 -9.60 5.45 -14.17
N LEU A 160 -8.47 4.80 -14.39
CA LEU A 160 -8.11 4.22 -15.67
C LEU A 160 -9.09 3.11 -16.05
N THR A 161 -9.38 2.20 -15.12
CA THR A 161 -10.29 1.07 -15.36
C THR A 161 -11.72 1.51 -15.67
N SER A 162 -12.17 2.68 -15.19
CA SER A 162 -13.46 3.25 -15.57
C SER A 162 -13.53 3.71 -17.03
N THR A 163 -12.42 3.72 -17.76
CA THR A 163 -12.36 4.05 -19.21
C THR A 163 -12.39 2.83 -20.11
N PHE A 164 -12.40 1.62 -19.53
CA PHE A 164 -12.42 0.39 -20.31
C PHE A 164 -13.81 0.18 -20.91
N LYS A 165 -13.88 0.08 -22.25
CA LYS A 165 -15.15 -0.01 -23.00
C LYS A 165 -15.81 -1.40 -22.91
N THR A 166 -15.04 -2.44 -22.61
CA THR A 166 -15.48 -3.84 -22.47
C THR A 166 -15.08 -4.33 -21.08
N GLN A 167 -15.76 -5.36 -20.55
CA GLN A 167 -15.30 -6.08 -19.36
C GLN A 167 -13.97 -6.79 -19.66
N VAL A 168 -12.88 -6.04 -19.60
CA VAL A 168 -11.51 -6.55 -19.66
C VAL A 168 -11.27 -7.33 -18.38
N PRO A 169 -10.98 -8.65 -18.44
CA PRO A 169 -10.57 -9.38 -17.26
C PRO A 169 -9.26 -8.77 -16.76
N TYR A 170 -9.31 -8.11 -15.61
CA TYR A 170 -8.19 -7.27 -15.15
C TYR A 170 -6.88 -8.05 -14.97
N HIS A 171 -6.93 -9.36 -14.66
CA HIS A 171 -5.71 -10.20 -14.57
C HIS A 171 -4.98 -10.28 -15.92
N ASN A 172 -5.69 -10.22 -17.05
CA ASN A 172 -5.09 -10.28 -18.39
C ASN A 172 -4.33 -9.01 -18.78
N VAL A 173 -4.43 -7.94 -17.99
CA VAL A 173 -3.75 -6.66 -18.27
C VAL A 173 -2.86 -6.19 -17.14
N PHE A 174 -2.96 -6.81 -15.96
CA PHE A 174 -2.29 -6.34 -14.76
C PHE A 174 -0.76 -6.46 -14.83
N ALA A 175 -0.20 -7.34 -15.68
CA ALA A 175 1.24 -7.43 -15.87
C ALA A 175 1.86 -6.08 -16.32
N TRP A 176 1.15 -5.23 -17.05
CA TRP A 176 1.64 -3.88 -17.41
C TRP A 176 1.94 -3.03 -16.18
N PHE A 177 1.15 -3.16 -15.12
CA PHE A 177 1.36 -2.46 -13.86
C PHE A 177 2.69 -2.90 -13.22
N TYR A 178 2.95 -4.21 -13.14
CA TYR A 178 4.22 -4.71 -12.58
C TYR A 178 5.41 -4.44 -13.49
N LEU A 179 5.26 -4.47 -14.82
CA LEU A 179 6.32 -4.08 -15.75
C LEU A 179 6.75 -2.62 -15.53
N GLY A 180 5.79 -1.72 -15.29
CA GLY A 180 6.09 -0.34 -14.93
C GLY A 180 6.81 -0.22 -13.57
N ALA A 181 6.38 -0.98 -12.57
CA ALA A 181 7.07 -1.06 -11.27
C ALA A 181 8.51 -1.57 -11.42
N LEU A 182 8.71 -2.60 -12.25
CA LEU A 182 10.01 -3.22 -12.51
C LEU A 182 10.97 -2.25 -13.20
N ALA A 183 10.47 -1.44 -14.13
CA ALA A 183 11.24 -0.41 -14.82
C ALA A 183 11.85 0.64 -13.86
N ILE A 184 11.30 0.79 -12.66
CA ILE A 184 11.83 1.66 -11.61
C ILE A 184 12.64 0.87 -10.57
N ALA A 185 12.15 -0.29 -10.14
CA ALA A 185 12.80 -1.08 -9.09
C ALA A 185 14.16 -1.64 -9.52
N LEU A 186 14.31 -2.03 -10.79
CA LEU A 186 15.56 -2.56 -11.33
C LEU A 186 16.70 -1.53 -11.29
N PRO A 187 16.56 -0.32 -11.87
CA PRO A 187 17.61 0.70 -11.75
C PRO A 187 17.78 1.18 -10.31
N ALA A 188 16.71 1.22 -9.50
CA ALA A 188 16.83 1.60 -8.08
C ALA A 188 17.75 0.65 -7.30
N PHE A 189 17.63 -0.67 -7.49
CA PHE A 189 18.56 -1.62 -6.87
C PHE A 189 19.99 -1.45 -7.40
N PHE A 190 20.16 -1.18 -8.70
CA PHE A 190 21.49 -0.96 -9.27
C PHE A 190 22.19 0.29 -8.70
N ILE A 191 21.43 1.34 -8.41
CA ILE A 191 21.97 2.62 -7.91
C ILE A 191 22.12 2.63 -6.39
N PHE A 192 21.14 2.08 -5.66
CA PHE A 192 21.04 2.23 -4.21
C PHE A 192 21.19 0.92 -3.42
N GLY A 193 21.16 -0.23 -4.09
CA GLY A 193 21.18 -1.54 -3.44
C GLY A 193 22.57 -1.94 -2.94
N ASN A 194 22.57 -2.78 -1.89
CA ASN A 194 23.78 -3.37 -1.34
C ASN A 194 23.85 -4.88 -1.62
N THR A 195 24.73 -5.29 -2.55
CA THR A 195 24.95 -6.71 -2.90
C THR A 195 25.65 -7.51 -1.80
N SER A 196 26.18 -6.86 -0.75
CA SER A 196 26.72 -7.55 0.42
C SER A 196 25.62 -8.02 1.38
N GLN A 197 24.38 -7.53 1.22
CA GLN A 197 23.23 -7.87 2.07
C GLN A 197 22.16 -8.65 1.28
N LEU A 198 22.59 -9.65 0.51
CA LEU A 198 21.67 -10.59 -0.13
C LEU A 198 21.17 -11.66 0.86
N PRO A 199 20.03 -12.33 0.59
CA PRO A 199 19.52 -13.39 1.45
C PRO A 199 20.53 -14.53 1.63
N GLN A 200 20.80 -14.89 2.88
CA GLN A 200 21.87 -15.83 3.26
C GLN A 200 21.39 -17.26 3.51
N ASN A 201 20.07 -17.47 3.66
CA ASN A 201 19.52 -18.77 4.02
C ASN A 201 18.16 -19.05 3.35
N ALA A 202 17.76 -20.32 3.37
CA ALA A 202 16.50 -20.79 2.76
C ALA A 202 15.26 -20.13 3.35
N GLN A 203 15.30 -19.72 4.62
CA GLN A 203 14.18 -19.05 5.29
C GLN A 203 13.93 -17.66 4.71
N GLN A 204 14.98 -16.85 4.52
CA GLN A 204 14.87 -15.53 3.90
C GLN A 204 14.37 -15.63 2.46
N TRP A 205 14.86 -16.61 1.69
CA TRP A 205 14.35 -16.89 0.34
C TRP A 205 12.89 -17.34 0.33
N GLY A 206 12.49 -18.24 1.23
CA GLY A 206 11.10 -18.67 1.38
C GLY A 206 10.16 -17.51 1.70
N ILE A 207 10.60 -16.58 2.56
CA ILE A 207 9.86 -15.36 2.88
C ILE A 207 9.80 -14.44 1.66
N LEU A 208 10.89 -14.24 0.91
CA LEU A 208 10.85 -13.44 -0.33
C LEU A 208 9.92 -14.05 -1.39
N LEU A 209 9.85 -15.39 -1.49
CA LEU A 209 8.89 -16.07 -2.37
C LEU A 209 7.45 -15.78 -1.95
N TRP A 210 7.14 -15.93 -0.65
CA TRP A 210 5.83 -15.55 -0.09
C TRP A 210 5.51 -14.07 -0.38
N LEU A 211 6.46 -13.18 -0.09
CA LEU A 211 6.29 -11.75 -0.26
C LEU A 211 6.13 -11.35 -1.73
N GLY A 212 6.81 -12.04 -2.66
CA GLY A 212 6.74 -11.74 -4.08
C GLY A 212 5.47 -12.26 -4.73
N ILE A 213 5.18 -13.54 -4.55
CA ILE A 213 4.05 -14.21 -5.20
C ILE A 213 2.73 -13.81 -4.54
N VAL A 214 2.66 -13.89 -3.21
CA VAL A 214 1.41 -13.75 -2.46
C VAL A 214 1.21 -12.30 -2.02
N ALA A 215 2.14 -11.73 -1.25
CA ALA A 215 1.95 -10.39 -0.69
C ALA A 215 1.98 -9.27 -1.74
N SER A 216 2.94 -9.32 -2.66
CA SER A 216 3.04 -8.34 -3.73
C SER A 216 2.18 -8.72 -4.92
N GLY A 217 2.35 -9.92 -5.49
CA GLY A 217 1.61 -10.37 -6.67
C GLY A 217 0.10 -10.40 -6.44
N LEU A 218 -0.38 -11.31 -5.62
CA LEU A 218 -1.82 -11.42 -5.36
C LEU A 218 -2.33 -10.25 -4.52
N GLY A 219 -1.57 -9.77 -3.52
CA GLY A 219 -1.99 -8.72 -2.62
C GLY A 219 -2.27 -7.39 -3.32
N TYR A 220 -1.34 -6.85 -4.11
CA TYR A 220 -1.60 -5.58 -4.82
C TYR A 220 -2.67 -5.72 -5.90
N TYR A 221 -2.72 -6.86 -6.58
CA TYR A 221 -3.81 -7.14 -7.51
C TYR A 221 -5.17 -7.07 -6.81
N PHE A 222 -5.38 -7.86 -5.75
CA PHE A 222 -6.65 -7.88 -5.04
C PHE A 222 -6.95 -6.58 -4.29
N TRP A 223 -5.93 -5.85 -3.81
CA TRP A 223 -6.12 -4.50 -3.25
C TRP A 223 -6.73 -3.57 -4.28
N ASN A 224 -6.14 -3.52 -5.48
CA ASN A 224 -6.62 -2.69 -6.58
C ASN A 224 -8.02 -3.13 -7.04
N GLN A 225 -8.35 -4.43 -7.02
CA GLN A 225 -9.73 -4.89 -7.22
C GLN A 225 -10.69 -4.46 -6.12
N GLY A 226 -10.23 -4.46 -4.87
CA GLY A 226 -10.97 -3.94 -3.73
C GLY A 226 -11.30 -2.46 -3.91
N ALA A 227 -10.33 -1.66 -4.39
CA ALA A 227 -10.48 -0.24 -4.67
C ALA A 227 -11.60 0.06 -5.68
N LEU A 228 -11.80 -0.81 -6.68
CA LEU A 228 -12.89 -0.69 -7.65
C LEU A 228 -14.28 -0.92 -7.03
N LYS A 229 -14.36 -1.71 -5.95
CA LYS A 229 -15.61 -2.20 -5.36
C LYS A 229 -16.09 -1.41 -4.13
N VAL A 230 -15.41 -0.33 -3.75
CA VAL A 230 -15.77 0.49 -2.58
C VAL A 230 -15.80 1.99 -2.90
N SER A 231 -16.34 2.79 -1.99
CA SER A 231 -16.29 4.26 -2.10
C SER A 231 -14.87 4.80 -1.92
N GLY A 232 -14.64 6.06 -2.32
CA GLY A 232 -13.35 6.74 -2.07
C GLY A 232 -13.01 6.81 -0.58
N GLY A 233 -14.00 7.13 0.27
CA GLY A 233 -13.80 7.18 1.72
C GLY A 233 -13.48 5.81 2.35
N THR A 234 -14.18 4.74 1.94
CA THR A 234 -13.86 3.39 2.42
C THR A 234 -12.44 2.98 2.00
N LEU A 235 -12.05 3.24 0.75
CA LEU A 235 -10.69 2.96 0.28
C LEU A 235 -9.65 3.74 1.10
N ALA A 236 -9.88 5.03 1.32
CA ALA A 236 -9.01 5.88 2.12
C ALA A 236 -8.76 5.28 3.51
N ILE A 237 -9.82 5.01 4.27
CA ILE A 237 -9.73 4.53 5.66
C ILE A 237 -9.04 3.17 5.74
N MET A 238 -9.29 2.28 4.78
CA MET A 238 -8.67 0.95 4.75
C MET A 238 -7.15 1.01 4.62
N ASN A 239 -6.54 2.10 4.13
CA ASN A 239 -5.09 2.24 4.10
C ASN A 239 -4.46 2.26 5.51
N ASN A 240 -5.21 2.64 6.55
CA ASN A 240 -4.75 2.56 7.95
C ASN A 240 -5.18 1.28 8.67
N ALA A 241 -6.00 0.41 8.07
CA ALA A 241 -6.46 -0.83 8.70
C ALA A 241 -5.32 -1.83 8.96
N LEU A 242 -4.21 -1.73 8.20
CA LEU A 242 -3.01 -2.54 8.41
C LEU A 242 -2.35 -2.28 9.78
N ILE A 243 -2.50 -1.08 10.33
CA ILE A 243 -1.83 -0.70 11.58
C ILE A 243 -2.30 -1.57 12.76
N PRO A 244 -3.60 -1.60 13.12
CA PRO A 244 -4.05 -2.48 14.19
C PRO A 244 -3.91 -3.96 13.83
N ALA A 245 -4.15 -4.36 12.58
CA ALA A 245 -4.00 -5.75 12.15
C ALA A 245 -2.57 -6.27 12.31
N GLY A 246 -1.57 -5.46 11.94
CA GLY A 246 -0.15 -5.77 12.06
C GLY A 246 0.30 -5.92 13.52
N LEU A 247 -0.23 -5.10 14.43
CA LEU A 247 0.06 -5.24 15.87
C LEU A 247 -0.52 -6.54 16.43
N VAL A 248 -1.78 -6.87 16.08
CA VAL A 248 -2.40 -8.14 16.49
C VAL A 248 -1.59 -9.33 15.98
N VAL A 249 -1.15 -9.33 14.72
CA VAL A 249 -0.33 -10.43 14.20
C VAL A 249 1.03 -10.51 14.90
N ASN A 250 1.70 -9.40 15.17
CA ASN A 250 2.97 -9.41 15.92
C ASN A 250 2.79 -9.94 17.34
N LEU A 251 1.68 -9.61 18.01
CA LEU A 251 1.35 -10.16 19.32
C LEU A 251 1.12 -11.67 19.25
N LEU A 252 0.36 -12.14 18.26
CA LEU A 252 0.03 -13.56 18.11
C LEU A 252 1.25 -14.43 17.76
N LEU A 253 2.16 -13.94 16.92
CA LEU A 253 3.32 -14.70 16.47
C LEU A 253 4.50 -14.59 17.42
N TRP A 254 4.74 -13.40 17.97
CA TRP A 254 6.00 -13.08 18.66
C TRP A 254 5.81 -12.63 20.11
N GLN A 255 4.56 -12.53 20.60
CA GLN A 255 4.24 -12.03 21.94
C GLN A 255 4.88 -10.66 22.25
N LYS A 256 5.05 -9.81 21.23
CA LYS A 256 5.63 -8.47 21.39
C LYS A 256 4.70 -7.58 22.23
N ASP A 257 5.30 -6.86 23.19
CA ASP A 257 4.59 -5.91 24.05
C ASP A 257 3.77 -4.94 23.22
N THR A 258 2.47 -4.90 23.50
CA THR A 258 1.51 -4.07 22.79
C THR A 258 0.70 -3.30 23.81
N ASP A 259 0.65 -1.97 23.66
CA ASP A 259 -0.27 -1.14 24.44
C ASP A 259 -1.70 -1.41 23.98
N PHE A 260 -2.38 -2.32 24.69
CA PHE A 260 -3.75 -2.72 24.40
C PHE A 260 -4.74 -1.54 24.47
N SER A 261 -4.48 -0.56 25.33
CA SER A 261 -5.34 0.62 25.48
C SER A 261 -5.29 1.47 24.21
N ARG A 262 -4.09 1.77 23.71
CA ARG A 262 -3.91 2.51 22.45
C ARG A 262 -4.42 1.72 21.26
N LEU A 263 -4.16 0.42 21.21
CA LEU A 263 -4.65 -0.46 20.15
C LEU A 263 -6.17 -0.49 20.08
N PHE A 264 -6.84 -0.68 21.21
CA PHE A 264 -8.30 -0.74 21.28
C PHE A 264 -8.93 0.61 20.95
N LEU A 265 -8.45 1.70 21.57
CA LEU A 265 -9.00 3.04 21.35
C LEU A 265 -8.82 3.48 19.89
N GLY A 266 -7.60 3.40 19.36
CA GLY A 266 -7.33 3.79 17.99
C GLY A 266 -8.00 2.88 16.97
N GLY A 267 -8.06 1.57 17.25
CA GLY A 267 -8.77 0.59 16.41
C GLY A 267 -10.28 0.86 16.36
N ALA A 268 -10.90 1.19 17.50
CA ALA A 268 -12.30 1.57 17.57
C ALA A 268 -12.58 2.84 16.77
N ILE A 269 -11.72 3.86 16.86
CA ILE A 269 -11.85 5.10 16.08
C ILE A 269 -11.78 4.83 14.57
N ILE A 270 -10.83 4.01 14.12
CA ILE A 270 -10.72 3.59 12.70
C ILE A 270 -11.98 2.84 12.26
N ALA A 271 -12.50 1.93 13.09
CA ALA A 271 -13.71 1.16 12.79
C ALA A 271 -14.95 2.06 12.71
N ILE A 272 -15.11 3.03 13.61
CA ILE A 272 -16.19 4.02 13.59
C ILE A 272 -16.11 4.87 12.32
N ALA A 273 -14.93 5.38 11.96
CA ALA A 273 -14.74 6.12 10.71
C ALA A 273 -15.15 5.30 9.48
N LEU A 274 -14.76 4.02 9.46
CA LEU A 274 -15.11 3.10 8.38
C LEU A 274 -16.61 2.85 8.30
N TRP A 275 -17.27 2.65 9.45
CA TRP A 275 -18.72 2.49 9.53
C TRP A 275 -19.45 3.76 9.04
N MET A 276 -19.04 4.95 9.50
CA MET A 276 -19.60 6.23 9.05
C MET A 276 -19.50 6.39 7.53
N SER A 277 -18.31 6.14 6.97
CA SER A 277 -18.08 6.21 5.52
C SER A 277 -18.93 5.21 4.74
N HIS A 278 -19.08 3.99 5.26
CA HIS A 278 -19.88 2.95 4.64
C HIS A 278 -21.37 3.29 4.63
N GLN A 279 -21.92 3.75 5.76
CA GLN A 279 -23.33 4.17 5.85
C GLN A 279 -23.64 5.33 4.91
N TYR A 280 -22.75 6.32 4.86
CA TYR A 280 -22.90 7.46 3.95
C TYR A 280 -22.91 7.01 2.48
N SER A 281 -22.00 6.12 2.09
CA SER A 281 -21.98 5.57 0.73
C SER A 281 -23.22 4.75 0.40
N LYS A 282 -23.79 4.02 1.37
CA LYS A 282 -25.02 3.26 1.18
C LYS A 282 -26.21 4.20 0.92
N LYS A 283 -26.34 5.26 1.73
CA LYS A 283 -27.39 6.28 1.56
C LYS A 283 -27.30 6.97 0.20
N GLN A 284 -26.09 7.34 -0.26
CA GLN A 284 -25.89 7.94 -1.58
C GLN A 284 -26.27 7.05 -2.77
N LYS A 285 -26.25 5.72 -2.62
CA LYS A 285 -26.65 4.79 -3.69
C LYS A 285 -28.16 4.56 -3.78
N GLN A 286 -28.89 4.94 -2.73
CA GLN A 286 -30.34 4.82 -2.63
C GLN A 286 -31.07 6.08 -3.11
N LEU A 287 -30.33 7.20 -3.24
CA LEU A 287 -30.76 8.46 -3.84
C LEU A 287 -30.43 8.44 -5.34
#